data_AF-A0A5S4ZR94-F1
#
_entry.id   AF-A0A5S4ZR94-F1
#
_cell.length_a   1.000
_cell.length_b   1.000
_cell.length_c   1.000
_cell.angle_alpha   90.00
_cell.angle_beta   90.00
_cell.angle_gamma   90.00
#
_symmetry.space_group_name_H-M   'P 1'
#
loop_
_entity.id
_entity.type
_entity.pdbx_description
1 polymer ?
#
loop_
_entity_poly.entity_id
_entity_poly.type
_entity_poly.pdbx_seq_one_letter_code
_entity_poly.pdbx_strand_id
1 'polypeptide(L)'
;MTAEDFRRVKAWLYSIPRLKIAIENLRIELEKLDTRAASPPRWVSNPAGTFSTGGIIDSRQVRWVEFMDEYPLRRREIELDIHERQQQLECFERVMDMLRKEDARLVQLVRKKYLEKVHDRDIWENVLYTSKATFYRMRIYVVEAFYECLPGQFAHRNAS
;
A
#
# COMPACT_ATOMS: atom_id res chain seq x y z
N MET A 1 -1.61 25.16 1.67
CA MET A 1 -1.57 23.96 0.82
C MET A 1 -1.68 24.37 -0.65
N THR A 2 -0.83 23.87 -1.55
CA THR A 2 -0.93 24.18 -2.99
C THR A 2 -2.01 23.34 -3.68
N ALA A 3 -2.44 23.73 -4.88
CA ALA A 3 -3.35 22.93 -5.70
C ALA A 3 -2.75 21.58 -6.13
N GLU A 4 -1.43 21.46 -6.14
CA GLU A 4 -0.74 20.20 -6.41
C GLU A 4 -0.80 19.27 -5.21
N ASP A 5 -0.53 19.78 -4.01
CA ASP A 5 -0.63 19.01 -2.75
C ASP A 5 -2.05 18.47 -2.56
N PHE A 6 -3.06 19.31 -2.81
CA PHE A 6 -4.45 18.90 -2.73
C PHE A 6 -4.78 17.74 -3.70
N ARG A 7 -4.24 17.78 -4.93
CA ARG A 7 -4.42 16.70 -5.91
C ARG A 7 -3.72 15.42 -5.47
N ARG A 8 -2.51 15.53 -4.90
CA ARG A 8 -1.73 14.40 -4.39
C ARG A 8 -2.43 13.69 -3.23
N VAL A 9 -2.86 14.45 -2.22
CA VAL A 9 -3.60 13.87 -1.07
C VAL A 9 -4.89 13.21 -1.53
N LYS A 10 -5.63 13.83 -2.46
CA LYS A 10 -6.81 13.19 -3.04
C LYS A 10 -6.50 11.88 -3.74
N ALA A 11 -5.45 11.84 -4.56
CA ALA A 11 -5.05 10.62 -5.27
C ALA A 11 -4.69 9.50 -4.28
N TRP A 12 -3.97 9.84 -3.20
CA TRP A 12 -3.66 8.92 -2.11
C TRP A 12 -4.91 8.44 -1.37
N LEU A 13 -5.85 9.32 -1.02
CA LEU A 13 -7.12 8.92 -0.39
C LEU A 13 -7.93 7.94 -1.27
N TYR A 14 -7.89 8.11 -2.59
CA TYR A 14 -8.53 7.17 -3.53
C TYR A 14 -7.78 5.83 -3.68
N SER A 15 -6.50 5.75 -3.28
CA SER A 15 -5.72 4.51 -3.33
C SER A 15 -5.91 3.65 -2.07
N ILE A 16 -6.35 4.23 -0.95
CA ILE A 16 -6.53 3.53 0.35
C ILE A 16 -7.27 2.18 0.23
N PRO A 17 -8.42 2.06 -0.47
CA PRO A 17 -9.11 0.76 -0.58
C PRO A 17 -8.24 -0.34 -1.23
N ARG A 18 -7.31 0.05 -2.11
CA ARG A 18 -6.41 -0.89 -2.81
C ARG A 18 -5.20 -1.26 -1.96
N LEU A 19 -4.80 -0.45 -0.98
CA LEU A 19 -3.65 -0.73 -0.13
C LEU A 19 -3.84 -2.02 0.67
N LYS A 20 -5.03 -2.27 1.23
CA LYS A 20 -5.32 -3.50 1.99
C LYS A 20 -5.16 -4.75 1.11
N ILE A 21 -5.66 -4.69 -0.13
CA ILE A 21 -5.53 -5.78 -1.10
C ILE A 21 -4.06 -5.97 -1.50
N ALA A 22 -3.32 -4.88 -1.71
CA ALA A 22 -1.91 -4.93 -2.06
C ALA A 22 -1.06 -5.58 -0.97
N ILE A 23 -1.30 -5.24 0.30
CA ILE A 23 -0.61 -5.86 1.45
C ILE A 23 -0.90 -7.37 1.48
N GLU A 24 -2.15 -7.77 1.29
CA GLU A 24 -2.50 -9.19 1.31
C GLU A 24 -1.84 -9.96 0.16
N ASN A 25 -1.82 -9.38 -1.05
CA ASN A 25 -1.12 -9.98 -2.18
C ASN A 25 0.39 -10.14 -1.92
N LEU A 26 1.03 -9.13 -1.32
CA LEU A 26 2.45 -9.18 -0.96
C LEU A 26 2.73 -10.25 0.11
N ARG A 27 1.82 -10.43 1.09
CA ARG A 27 1.93 -11.52 2.08
C ARG A 27 1.84 -12.89 1.44
N ILE A 28 0.90 -13.09 0.51
CA ILE A 28 0.78 -14.32 -0.27
C ILE A 28 2.04 -14.56 -1.11
N GLU A 29 2.62 -13.50 -1.68
CA GLU A 29 3.86 -13.58 -2.46
C GLU A 29 5.05 -14.00 -1.57
N LEU A 30 5.16 -13.39 -0.38
CA LEU A 30 6.16 -13.75 0.62
C LEU A 30 6.04 -15.22 1.05
N GLU A 31 4.82 -15.68 1.32
CA GLU A 31 4.55 -17.08 1.68
C GLU A 31 4.95 -18.04 0.55
N LYS A 32 4.64 -17.71 -0.71
CA LYS A 32 5.07 -18.51 -1.87
C LYS A 32 6.58 -18.52 -2.02
N LEU A 33 7.24 -17.39 -1.79
CA LEU A 33 8.69 -17.27 -1.84
C LEU A 33 9.35 -18.15 -0.78
N ASP A 34 8.88 -18.06 0.47
CA ASP A 34 9.36 -18.86 1.61
C ASP A 34 9.09 -20.35 1.40
N THR A 35 7.90 -20.72 0.91
CA THR A 35 7.54 -22.12 0.60
C THR A 35 8.45 -22.68 -0.48
N ARG A 36 8.75 -21.89 -1.52
CA ARG A 36 9.67 -22.30 -2.58
C ARG A 36 11.06 -22.53 -2.01
N ALA A 37 11.59 -21.63 -1.19
CA ALA A 37 12.91 -21.77 -0.57
C ALA A 37 12.99 -22.98 0.40
N ALA A 38 11.93 -23.22 1.17
CA ALA A 38 11.85 -24.34 2.11
C ALA A 38 11.65 -25.71 1.42
N SER A 39 11.21 -25.72 0.15
CA SER A 39 10.91 -26.93 -0.62
C SER A 39 11.91 -27.10 -1.77
N PRO A 40 13.15 -27.53 -1.50
CA PRO A 40 14.13 -27.76 -2.56
C PRO A 40 13.61 -28.79 -3.56
N PRO A 41 13.89 -28.62 -4.87
CA PRO A 41 13.54 -29.61 -5.88
C PRO A 41 14.06 -31.00 -5.53
N ARG A 42 13.26 -32.04 -5.83
CA ARG A 42 13.59 -33.44 -5.48
C ARG A 42 14.96 -33.92 -5.95
N TRP A 43 15.50 -33.34 -7.03
CA TRP A 43 16.83 -33.65 -7.55
C TRP A 43 17.97 -33.04 -6.72
N VAL A 44 17.72 -32.00 -5.92
CA VAL A 44 18.70 -31.42 -4.96
C VAL A 44 18.93 -32.37 -3.79
N SER A 45 17.88 -33.05 -3.34
CA SER A 45 17.90 -33.92 -2.14
C SER A 45 18.56 -35.28 -2.37
N ASN A 46 18.98 -35.60 -3.61
CA ASN A 46 19.61 -36.87 -3.96
C ASN A 46 21.04 -36.65 -4.49
N PRO A 47 22.05 -36.51 -3.61
CA PRO A 47 23.42 -36.17 -4.00
C PRO A 47 24.13 -37.27 -4.83
N ALA A 48 23.59 -38.50 -4.86
CA ALA A 48 24.08 -39.59 -5.71
C ALA A 48 23.53 -39.53 -7.15
N GLY A 49 22.53 -38.69 -7.42
CA GLY A 49 21.88 -38.52 -8.72
C GLY A 49 22.39 -37.28 -9.44
N THR A 50 23.68 -37.24 -9.78
CA THR A 50 24.17 -36.26 -10.77
C THR A 50 23.58 -36.62 -12.13
N PHE A 51 22.47 -35.98 -12.49
CA PHE A 51 21.95 -35.99 -13.85
C PHE A 51 22.82 -35.10 -14.74
N SER A 52 24.06 -35.54 -15.01
CA SER A 52 24.93 -34.94 -16.00
C SER A 52 24.44 -35.37 -17.39
N THR A 53 23.63 -34.54 -18.04
CA THR A 53 23.39 -34.72 -19.48
C THR A 53 24.59 -34.10 -20.20
N GLY A 54 25.64 -34.89 -20.44
CA GLY A 54 26.76 -34.50 -21.30
C GLY A 54 27.78 -33.49 -20.73
N GLY A 55 27.97 -33.42 -19.41
CA GLY A 55 29.05 -32.60 -18.81
C GLY A 55 28.75 -31.10 -18.66
N ILE A 56 27.52 -30.68 -18.95
CA ILE A 56 27.04 -29.32 -18.70
C ILE A 56 26.16 -29.37 -17.43
N ILE A 57 26.46 -28.52 -16.45
CA ILE A 57 25.63 -28.34 -15.25
C ILE A 57 24.19 -28.09 -15.72
N ASP A 58 23.25 -28.91 -15.27
CA ASP A 58 21.85 -28.79 -15.66
C ASP A 58 21.39 -27.36 -15.37
N SER A 59 20.87 -26.67 -16.39
CA SER A 59 20.31 -25.31 -16.30
C SER A 59 19.35 -25.11 -15.12
N ARG A 60 18.75 -26.19 -14.61
CA ARG A 60 17.86 -26.22 -13.44
C ARG A 60 18.59 -26.08 -12.12
N GLN A 61 19.81 -26.64 -12.00
CA GLN A 61 20.68 -26.49 -10.83
C GLN A 61 21.15 -25.05 -10.68
N VAL A 62 21.65 -24.47 -11.77
CA VAL A 62 22.11 -23.07 -11.80
C VAL A 62 20.99 -22.12 -11.39
N ARG A 63 19.80 -22.25 -11.99
CA ARG A 63 18.63 -21.42 -11.63
C ARG A 63 18.17 -21.55 -10.18
N TRP A 64 18.37 -22.71 -9.56
CA TRP A 64 18.03 -22.90 -8.15
C TRP A 64 19.04 -22.21 -7.23
N VAL A 65 20.33 -22.31 -7.54
CA VAL A 65 21.38 -21.59 -6.81
C VAL A 65 21.19 -20.08 -6.95
N GLU A 66 20.99 -19.58 -8.17
CA GLU A 66 20.67 -18.16 -8.43
C GLU A 66 19.44 -17.71 -7.62
N PHE A 67 18.39 -18.53 -7.57
CA PHE A 67 17.21 -18.24 -6.76
C PHE A 67 17.53 -18.15 -5.26
N MET A 68 18.34 -19.07 -4.72
CA MET A 68 18.72 -19.07 -3.31
C MET A 68 19.63 -17.90 -2.95
N ASP A 69 20.49 -17.46 -3.88
CA ASP A 69 21.33 -16.27 -3.72
C ASP A 69 20.49 -14.98 -3.70
N GLU A 70 19.46 -14.90 -4.55
CA GLU A 70 18.54 -13.74 -4.64
C GLU A 70 17.45 -13.73 -3.56
N TYR A 71 17.13 -14.88 -2.97
CA TYR A 71 16.01 -15.05 -2.04
C TYR A 71 16.02 -14.07 -0.85
N PRO A 72 17.13 -13.88 -0.10
CA PRO A 72 17.14 -12.98 1.04
C PRO A 72 16.85 -11.52 0.66
N LEU A 73 17.33 -11.09 -0.51
CA LEU A 73 17.10 -9.74 -1.03
C LEU A 73 15.62 -9.55 -1.37
N ARG A 74 15.04 -10.45 -2.19
CA ARG A 74 13.62 -10.38 -2.57
C ARG A 74 12.69 -10.45 -1.37
N ARG A 75 13.00 -11.32 -0.40
CA ARG A 75 12.23 -11.44 0.84
C ARG A 75 12.22 -10.11 1.60
N ARG A 76 13.38 -9.48 1.75
CA ARG A 76 13.52 -8.18 2.42
C ARG A 76 12.80 -7.05 1.69
N GLU A 77 12.84 -7.04 0.36
CA GLU A 77 12.12 -6.06 -0.47
C GLU A 77 10.60 -6.16 -0.25
N ILE A 78 10.05 -7.37 -0.31
CA ILE A 78 8.62 -7.61 -0.07
C ILE A 78 8.23 -7.22 1.37
N GLU A 79 9.04 -7.57 2.37
CA GLU A 79 8.80 -7.19 3.78
C GLU A 79 8.80 -5.66 3.97
N LEU A 80 9.74 -4.95 3.33
CA LEU A 80 9.79 -3.48 3.35
C LEU A 80 8.53 -2.89 2.69
N ASP A 81 8.14 -3.40 1.52
CA ASP A 81 6.95 -2.95 0.80
C ASP A 81 5.65 -3.14 1.60
N ILE A 82 5.54 -4.26 2.33
CA ILE A 82 4.44 -4.52 3.26
C ILE A 82 4.47 -3.49 4.38
N HIS A 83 5.63 -3.28 5.00
CA HIS A 83 5.78 -2.38 6.13
C HIS A 83 5.41 -0.93 5.76
N GLU A 84 5.90 -0.42 4.64
CA GLU A 84 5.58 0.93 4.17
C GLU A 84 4.08 1.12 3.91
N ARG A 85 3.41 0.11 3.30
CA ARG A 85 1.96 0.17 3.05
C ARG A 85 1.15 0.06 4.34
N GLN A 86 1.62 -0.71 5.31
CA GLN A 86 1.01 -0.77 6.64
C GLN A 86 1.11 0.59 7.35
N GLN A 87 2.28 1.23 7.34
CA GLN A 87 2.45 2.57 7.91
C GLN A 87 1.51 3.59 7.26
N GLN A 88 1.28 3.51 5.94
CA GLN A 88 0.31 4.37 5.24
C GLN A 88 -1.12 4.15 5.75
N LEU A 89 -1.54 2.90 5.95
CA LEU A 89 -2.85 2.59 6.51
C LEU A 89 -2.98 3.05 7.96
N GLU A 90 -1.96 2.85 8.79
CA GLU A 90 -1.94 3.33 10.18
C GLU A 90 -2.01 4.86 10.26
N CYS A 91 -1.32 5.57 9.35
CA CYS A 91 -1.45 7.02 9.21
C CYS A 91 -2.90 7.40 8.86
N PHE A 92 -3.49 6.74 7.85
CA PHE A 92 -4.88 6.98 7.47
C PHE A 92 -5.85 6.77 8.64
N GLU A 93 -5.72 5.67 9.38
CA GLU A 93 -6.58 5.33 10.50
C GLU A 93 -6.44 6.34 11.66
N ARG A 94 -5.21 6.78 11.96
CA ARG A 94 -4.96 7.84 12.96
C ARG A 94 -5.66 9.15 12.61
N VAL A 95 -5.57 9.61 11.36
CA VAL A 95 -6.26 10.83 10.92
C VAL A 95 -7.77 10.65 10.98
N MET A 96 -8.28 9.49 10.56
CA MET A 96 -9.71 9.19 10.63
C MET A 96 -10.24 9.21 12.07
N ASP A 97 -9.46 8.75 13.05
CA ASP A 97 -9.83 8.81 14.46
C ASP A 97 -9.73 10.22 15.03
N MET A 98 -8.75 11.03 14.61
CA MET A 98 -8.68 12.46 14.94
C MET A 98 -9.92 13.20 14.41
N LEU A 99 -10.22 13.07 13.12
CA LEU A 99 -11.42 13.67 12.50
C LEU A 99 -12.71 13.20 13.17
N ARG A 100 -12.77 11.93 13.63
CA ARG A 100 -13.95 11.41 14.36
C ARG A 100 -14.19 12.14 15.68
N LYS A 101 -13.12 12.44 16.41
CA LYS A 101 -13.18 13.11 17.72
C LYS A 101 -13.62 14.56 17.57
N GLU A 102 -13.26 15.20 16.46
CA GLU A 102 -13.65 16.57 16.16
C GLU A 102 -15.07 16.67 15.63
N ASP A 103 -15.39 15.92 14.57
CA ASP A 103 -16.73 15.89 13.97
C ASP A 103 -16.92 14.61 13.14
N ALA A 104 -17.86 13.75 13.58
CA ALA A 104 -18.20 12.51 12.89
C ALA A 104 -18.60 12.70 11.42
N ARG A 105 -19.09 13.89 11.03
CA ARG A 105 -19.44 14.21 9.64
C ARG A 105 -18.21 14.28 8.73
N LEU A 106 -17.04 14.64 9.25
CA LEU A 106 -15.79 14.67 8.47
C LEU A 106 -15.37 13.25 8.06
N VAL A 107 -15.51 12.29 8.97
CA VAL A 107 -15.28 10.86 8.69
C VAL A 107 -16.26 10.35 7.64
N GLN A 108 -17.54 10.72 7.74
CA GLN A 108 -18.54 10.35 6.75
C GLN A 108 -18.24 10.96 5.38
N LEU A 109 -17.78 12.21 5.33
CA LEU A 109 -17.30 12.85 4.11
C LEU A 109 -16.19 12.02 3.49
N VAL A 110 -15.17 11.61 4.27
CA VAL A 110 -14.05 10.82 3.74
C VAL A 110 -14.53 9.48 3.18
N ARG A 111 -15.36 8.76 3.94
CA ARG A 111 -15.90 7.45 3.53
C ARG A 111 -16.68 7.57 2.23
N LYS A 112 -17.68 8.45 2.18
CA LYS A 112 -18.52 8.62 0.99
C LYS A 112 -17.74 9.15 -0.20
N LYS A 113 -16.87 10.14 0.00
CA LYS A 113 -16.17 10.79 -1.11
C LYS A 113 -15.04 9.96 -1.69
N TYR A 114 -14.20 9.38 -0.84
CA TYR A 114 -12.92 8.79 -1.26
C TYR A 114 -12.93 7.26 -1.28
N LEU A 115 -13.69 6.62 -0.40
CA LEU A 115 -13.76 5.16 -0.35
C LEU A 115 -14.90 4.64 -1.24
N GLU A 116 -16.10 5.21 -1.09
CA GLU A 116 -17.29 4.81 -1.85
C GLU A 116 -17.47 5.58 -3.17
N LYS A 117 -16.72 6.68 -3.36
CA LYS A 117 -16.71 7.50 -4.58
C LYS A 117 -18.07 8.10 -4.96
N VAL A 118 -18.88 8.42 -3.96
CA VAL A 118 -20.18 9.10 -4.15
C VAL A 118 -19.98 10.51 -4.73
N HIS A 119 -20.94 10.97 -5.54
CA HIS A 119 -20.94 12.32 -6.09
C HIS A 119 -21.09 13.37 -4.99
N ASP A 120 -20.37 14.50 -5.13
CA ASP A 120 -20.33 15.53 -4.09
C ASP A 120 -21.74 16.01 -3.70
N ARG A 121 -22.63 16.15 -4.70
CA ARG A 121 -24.02 16.58 -4.50
C ARG A 121 -24.79 15.67 -3.55
N ASP A 122 -24.75 14.36 -3.80
CA ASP A 122 -25.44 13.39 -2.97
C ASP A 122 -24.87 13.36 -1.54
N ILE A 123 -23.58 13.63 -1.39
CA ILE A 123 -22.95 13.70 -0.06
C ILE A 123 -23.50 14.87 0.74
N TRP A 124 -23.54 16.08 0.19
CA TRP A 124 -24.01 17.24 0.99
C TRP A 124 -25.53 17.29 1.12
N GLU A 125 -26.30 16.84 0.13
CA GLU A 125 -27.77 16.86 0.16
C GLU A 125 -28.34 15.69 0.98
N ASN A 126 -27.83 14.48 0.80
CA ASN A 126 -28.48 13.26 1.30
C ASN A 126 -27.73 12.56 2.44
N VAL A 127 -26.46 12.91 2.71
CA VAL A 127 -25.66 12.27 3.75
C VAL A 127 -25.34 13.23 4.90
N LEU A 128 -24.75 14.38 4.58
CA LEU A 128 -24.27 15.34 5.58
C LEU A 128 -25.29 16.42 5.91
N TYR A 129 -26.37 16.54 5.11
CA TYR A 129 -27.43 17.54 5.25
C TYR A 129 -26.88 18.94 5.50
N THR A 130 -25.98 19.39 4.63
CA THR A 130 -25.22 20.64 4.79
C THR A 130 -25.22 21.45 3.51
N SER A 131 -24.91 22.74 3.63
CA SER A 131 -24.81 23.62 2.45
C SER A 131 -23.61 23.23 1.58
N LYS A 132 -23.70 23.50 0.28
CA LYS A 132 -22.58 23.33 -0.66
C LYS A 132 -21.31 24.05 -0.17
N ALA A 133 -21.44 25.27 0.34
CA ALA A 133 -20.30 26.04 0.84
C ALA A 133 -19.64 25.36 2.06
N THR A 134 -20.45 24.89 3.01
CA THR A 134 -19.97 24.16 4.19
C THR A 134 -19.28 22.85 3.79
N PHE A 135 -19.86 22.10 2.85
CA PHE A 135 -19.24 20.87 2.33
C PHE A 135 -17.84 21.10 1.77
N TYR A 136 -17.65 22.12 0.93
CA TYR A 136 -16.33 22.39 0.36
C TYR A 136 -15.32 22.86 1.41
N ARG A 137 -15.76 23.60 2.44
CA ARG A 137 -14.91 23.95 3.59
C ARG A 137 -14.48 22.71 4.37
N MET A 138 -15.42 21.82 4.70
CA MET A 138 -15.14 20.54 5.36
C MET A 138 -14.17 19.69 4.52
N ARG A 139 -14.36 19.67 3.21
CA ARG A 139 -13.49 18.92 2.30
C ARG A 139 -12.07 19.46 2.26
N ILE A 140 -11.89 20.78 2.27
CA ILE A 140 -10.56 21.40 2.36
C ILE A 140 -9.90 21.00 3.68
N TYR A 141 -10.62 21.20 4.79
CA TYR A 141 -10.15 20.85 6.13
C TYR A 141 -9.70 19.39 6.25
N VAL A 142 -10.52 18.44 5.76
CA VAL A 142 -10.17 17.02 5.72
C VAL A 142 -8.87 16.78 4.96
N VAL A 143 -8.71 17.40 3.79
CA VAL A 143 -7.51 17.20 2.97
C VAL A 143 -6.28 17.81 3.64
N GLU A 144 -6.43 18.94 4.33
CA GLU A 144 -5.37 19.56 5.14
C GLU A 144 -4.97 18.66 6.31
N ALA A 145 -5.93 18.08 7.04
CA ALA A 145 -5.65 17.16 8.14
C ALA A 145 -4.86 15.92 7.67
N PHE A 146 -5.18 15.39 6.49
CA PHE A 146 -4.38 14.32 5.89
C PHE A 146 -3.02 14.80 5.42
N TYR A 147 -2.92 16.00 4.83
CA TYR A 147 -1.65 16.57 4.39
C TYR A 147 -0.65 16.71 5.55
N GLU A 148 -1.10 17.22 6.70
CA GLU A 148 -0.27 17.45 7.88
C GLU A 148 0.23 16.14 8.53
N CYS A 149 -0.53 15.05 8.39
CA CYS A 149 -0.21 13.77 9.01
C CYS A 149 0.56 12.81 8.09
N LEU A 150 0.76 13.15 6.82
CA LEU A 150 1.49 12.31 5.88
C LEU A 150 2.99 12.33 6.20
N PRO A 151 3.59 11.21 6.64
CA PRO A 151 5.02 11.17 6.97
C PRO A 151 5.84 11.32 5.70
N GLY A 152 6.58 12.42 5.55
CA GLY A 152 7.74 12.57 4.65
C GLY A 152 7.53 12.38 3.14
N GLN A 153 6.40 11.83 2.67
CA GLN A 153 6.14 11.54 1.26
C GLN A 153 5.92 12.81 0.42
N PHE A 154 5.76 13.97 1.06
CA PHE A 154 5.64 15.27 0.40
C PHE A 154 6.79 16.22 0.68
N ALA A 155 7.84 15.75 1.36
CA ALA A 155 9.01 16.56 1.70
C ALA A 155 9.94 16.83 0.50
N HIS A 156 9.45 16.98 -0.74
CA HIS A 156 10.25 17.46 -1.87
C HIS A 156 9.49 18.55 -2.63
N ARG A 157 9.50 19.75 -2.06
CA ARG A 157 9.55 21.03 -2.79
C ARG A 157 9.99 22.10 -1.79
N ASN A 158 11.30 22.13 -1.54
CA ASN A 158 12.11 23.27 -1.08
C ASN A 158 13.51 22.72 -0.72
N ALA A 159 14.15 22.12 -1.72
CA ALA A 159 15.58 21.84 -1.71
C ALA A 159 16.07 22.05 -3.15
N SER A 160 16.05 23.31 -3.57
CA SER A 160 16.76 23.93 -4.70
C SER A 160 16.39 25.41 -4.71
#